data_AF-A0A9E2RT96-F1
#
_entry.id   AF-A0A9E2RT96-F1
#
_cell.length_a   1.000
_cell.length_b   1.000
_cell.length_c   1.000
_cell.angle_alpha   90.00
_cell.angle_beta   90.00
_cell.angle_gamma   90.00
#
_symmetry.space_group_name_H-M   'P 1'
#
loop_
_entity.id
_entity.type
_entity.pdbx_description
1 polymer ?
#
loop_
_entity_poly.entity_id
_entity_poly.type
_entity_poly.pdbx_seq_one_letter_code
_entity_poly.pdbx_strand_id
1 'polypeptide(L)'
;MRPDFLPADSLLNPDEYRLLAGPALKAAVQVAAARGDPDLFRDMAGMLALLAMVTALTRCYQAGVSDTPVYRKELELVPIAVCALVFTRSGLAPDEVRDCLVALPQAYRMLVDAGALGPQDDNMAQAFAALAAGDTERADRLLVQAASAMAGEVDRWEEQRTGFANVG
;
A
#
# COMPACT_ATOMS: atom_id res chain seq x y z
N MET A 1 -26.41 1.00 -1.84
CA MET A 1 -25.67 1.88 -0.92
C MET A 1 -24.39 2.28 -1.65
N ARG A 2 -24.19 3.56 -1.95
CA ARG A 2 -23.00 4.02 -2.69
C ARG A 2 -21.82 4.03 -1.70
N PRO A 3 -20.69 3.37 -2.00
CA PRO A 3 -19.48 3.62 -1.24
C PRO A 3 -18.96 4.98 -1.70
N ASP A 4 -19.28 6.02 -0.94
CA ASP A 4 -18.67 7.34 -1.11
C ASP A 4 -17.22 7.21 -0.62
N PHE A 5 -16.31 6.92 -1.56
CA PHE A 5 -14.88 6.90 -1.26
C PHE A 5 -14.44 8.33 -0.95
N LEU A 6 -14.16 8.60 0.32
CA LEU A 6 -13.60 9.89 0.74
C LEU A 6 -12.17 10.03 0.18
N PRO A 7 -11.79 11.21 -0.35
CA PRO A 7 -10.42 11.44 -0.77
C PRO A 7 -9.47 11.30 0.43
N ALA A 8 -8.27 10.74 0.24
CA ALA A 8 -7.32 10.55 1.35
C ALA A 8 -6.93 11.87 2.04
N ASP A 9 -6.95 12.98 1.29
CA ASP A 9 -6.71 14.35 1.78
C ASP A 9 -7.79 14.80 2.80
N SER A 10 -8.94 14.13 2.84
CA SER A 10 -10.00 14.36 3.84
C SER A 10 -9.85 13.49 5.09
N LEU A 11 -8.99 12.45 5.03
CA LEU A 11 -8.79 11.47 6.11
C LEU A 11 -7.48 11.71 6.88
N LEU A 12 -6.48 12.29 6.22
CA LEU A 12 -5.16 12.53 6.76
C LEU A 12 -4.90 14.01 6.97
N ASN A 13 -4.41 14.37 8.16
CA ASN A 13 -3.75 15.66 8.34
C ASN A 13 -2.36 15.67 7.64
N PRO A 14 -1.72 16.83 7.47
CA PRO A 14 -0.43 16.91 6.77
C PRO A 14 0.69 16.03 7.34
N ASP A 15 0.73 15.83 8.65
CA ASP A 15 1.76 15.00 9.29
C ASP A 15 1.47 13.52 9.11
N GLU A 16 0.22 13.11 9.23
CA GLU A 16 -0.21 11.75 8.90
C GLU A 16 0.05 11.43 7.43
N TYR A 17 -0.19 12.38 6.51
CA TYR A 17 0.14 12.20 5.10
C TYR A 17 1.65 11.96 4.88
N ARG A 18 2.51 12.75 5.56
CA ARG A 18 3.97 12.61 5.49
C ARG A 18 4.49 11.30 6.07
N LEU A 19 3.79 10.71 7.04
CA LEU A 19 4.19 9.46 7.69
C LEU A 19 3.60 8.22 7.02
N LEU A 20 2.38 8.30 6.46
CA LEU A 20 1.60 7.14 6.05
C LEU A 20 1.48 6.98 4.54
N ALA A 21 1.37 8.09 3.80
CA ALA A 21 0.96 8.05 2.39
C ALA A 21 2.08 8.48 1.44
N GLY A 22 2.63 9.69 1.62
CA GLY A 22 3.57 10.29 0.68
C GLY A 22 4.81 9.42 0.38
N PRO A 23 5.56 8.97 1.41
CA PRO A 23 6.73 8.11 1.22
C PRO A 23 6.39 6.75 0.60
N ALA A 24 5.27 6.13 1.02
CA ALA A 24 4.84 4.84 0.47
C ALA A 24 4.46 4.95 -1.01
N LEU A 25 3.76 6.03 -1.41
CA LEU A 25 3.46 6.35 -2.80
C LEU A 25 4.74 6.51 -3.63
N LYS A 26 5.71 7.28 -3.12
CA LYS A 26 7.00 7.49 -3.78
C LYS A 26 7.72 6.17 -4.02
N ALA A 27 7.80 5.31 -2.99
CA ALA A 27 8.44 4.00 -3.09
C ALA A 27 7.73 3.08 -4.09
N ALA A 28 6.39 3.01 -4.04
CA ALA A 28 5.61 2.19 -4.96
C ALA A 28 5.78 2.64 -6.42
N VAL A 29 5.73 3.94 -6.70
CA VAL A 29 5.96 4.49 -8.06
C VAL A 29 7.36 4.16 -8.56
N GLN A 30 8.38 4.30 -7.70
CA GLN A 30 9.76 3.97 -8.05
C GLN A 30 9.91 2.49 -8.40
N VAL A 31 9.28 1.60 -7.65
CA VAL A 31 9.31 0.16 -7.90
C VAL A 31 8.57 -0.20 -9.18
N ALA A 32 7.38 0.36 -9.41
CA ALA A 32 6.63 0.15 -10.65
C ALA A 32 7.45 0.57 -11.88
N ALA A 33 8.07 1.76 -11.83
CA ALA A 33 8.94 2.25 -12.90
C ALA A 33 10.14 1.31 -13.13
N ALA A 34 10.75 0.76 -12.08
CA ALA A 34 11.83 -0.21 -12.18
C ALA A 34 11.39 -1.56 -12.77
N ARG A 35 10.11 -1.92 -12.62
CA ARG A 35 9.48 -3.13 -13.20
C ARG A 35 9.06 -2.96 -14.66
N GLY A 36 9.16 -1.74 -15.20
CA GLY A 36 8.85 -1.43 -16.60
C GLY A 36 7.52 -0.71 -16.81
N ASP A 37 6.73 -0.48 -15.75
CA ASP A 37 5.49 0.26 -15.78
C ASP A 37 5.66 1.64 -15.12
N PRO A 38 5.84 2.73 -15.89
CA PRO A 38 6.03 4.06 -15.31
C PRO A 38 4.78 4.55 -14.56
N ASP A 39 3.63 3.96 -14.87
CA ASP A 39 2.35 4.28 -14.28
C ASP A 39 1.97 3.22 -13.23
N LEU A 40 2.04 3.60 -11.95
CA LEU A 40 1.77 2.67 -10.83
C LEU A 40 0.41 1.96 -10.94
N PHE A 41 -0.63 2.61 -11.47
CA PHE A 41 -1.95 1.99 -11.60
C PHE A 41 -2.00 0.81 -12.58
N ARG A 42 -0.97 0.65 -13.43
CA ARG A 42 -0.81 -0.48 -14.36
C ARG A 42 -0.05 -1.65 -13.74
N ASP A 43 0.81 -1.38 -12.76
CA ASP A 43 1.53 -2.40 -12.00
C ASP A 43 0.68 -2.88 -10.81
N MET A 44 -0.09 -3.94 -11.01
CA MET A 44 -0.98 -4.46 -9.96
C MET A 44 -0.21 -4.95 -8.72
N ALA A 45 0.96 -5.55 -8.92
CA ALA A 45 1.84 -5.95 -7.82
C ALA A 45 2.32 -4.72 -7.03
N GLY A 46 2.68 -3.64 -7.74
CA GLY A 46 2.97 -2.34 -7.15
C GLY A 46 1.80 -1.72 -6.38
N MET A 47 0.57 -1.81 -6.91
CA MET A 47 -0.65 -1.33 -6.23
C MET A 47 -0.95 -2.13 -4.95
N LEU A 48 -0.76 -3.45 -4.98
CA LEU A 48 -0.93 -4.31 -3.81
C LEU A 48 0.17 -4.09 -2.77
N ALA A 49 1.41 -3.87 -3.22
CA ALA A 49 2.52 -3.47 -2.35
C ALA A 49 2.25 -2.12 -1.68
N LEU A 50 1.72 -1.13 -2.42
CA LEU A 50 1.29 0.15 -1.85
C LEU A 50 0.23 -0.05 -0.75
N LEU A 51 -0.81 -0.83 -1.04
CA LEU A 51 -1.88 -1.11 -0.09
C LEU A 51 -1.32 -1.79 1.19
N ALA A 52 -0.42 -2.75 1.02
CA ALA A 52 0.24 -3.44 2.12
C ALA A 52 1.13 -2.52 2.96
N MET A 53 1.95 -1.68 2.32
CA MET A 53 2.82 -0.71 3.00
C MET A 53 2.02 0.30 3.81
N VAL A 54 0.98 0.91 3.22
CA VAL A 54 0.16 1.89 3.94
C VAL A 54 -0.58 1.23 5.10
N THR A 55 -1.08 0.00 4.92
CA THR A 55 -1.67 -0.79 6.01
C THR A 55 -0.68 -1.02 7.16
N ALA A 56 0.57 -1.34 6.83
CA ALA A 56 1.64 -1.54 7.80
C ALA A 56 1.98 -0.25 8.56
N LEU A 57 2.20 0.86 7.84
CA LEU A 57 2.50 2.18 8.43
C LEU A 57 1.36 2.68 9.32
N THR A 58 0.10 2.53 8.89
CA THR A 58 -1.07 2.92 9.69
C THR A 58 -1.11 2.16 11.01
N ARG A 59 -0.83 0.86 10.99
CA ARG A 59 -0.75 0.06 12.22
C ARG A 59 0.41 0.50 13.12
N CYS A 60 1.59 0.80 12.57
CA CYS A 60 2.71 1.34 13.36
C CYS A 60 2.36 2.68 14.01
N TYR A 61 1.66 3.55 13.29
CA TYR A 61 1.18 4.83 13.80
C TYR A 61 0.16 4.65 14.94
N GLN A 62 -0.84 3.79 14.75
CA GLN A 62 -1.85 3.49 15.77
C GLN A 62 -1.27 2.79 17.01
N ALA A 63 -0.24 1.95 16.83
CA ALA A 63 0.45 1.26 17.92
C ALA A 63 1.26 2.18 18.83
N GLY A 64 1.41 3.46 18.48
CA GLY A 64 1.96 4.47 19.38
C GLY A 64 3.48 4.37 19.57
N VAL A 65 4.25 4.44 18.47
CA VAL A 65 5.68 4.85 18.58
C VAL A 65 5.83 6.32 19.05
N SER A 66 4.70 7.01 19.28
CA SER A 66 4.58 8.26 20.04
C SER A 66 3.80 7.98 21.34
N ASP A 67 4.17 8.66 22.43
CA ASP A 67 3.79 8.43 23.85
C ASP A 67 2.28 8.38 24.20
N THR A 68 1.37 8.42 23.22
CA THR A 68 -0.06 8.19 23.45
C THR A 68 -0.68 7.47 22.25
N PRO A 69 -1.20 6.23 22.41
CA PRO A 69 -1.85 5.53 21.31
C PRO A 69 -3.11 6.28 20.86
N VAL A 70 -3.11 6.72 19.60
CA VAL A 70 -4.26 7.35 18.95
C VAL A 70 -4.96 6.29 18.12
N TYR A 71 -5.83 5.50 18.74
CA TYR A 71 -6.71 4.62 17.96
C TYR A 71 -7.82 5.45 17.32
N ARG A 72 -7.64 5.76 16.04
CA ARG A 72 -8.65 6.40 15.18
C ARG A 72 -9.15 5.37 14.17
N LYS A 73 -10.42 4.98 14.27
CA LYS A 73 -11.05 3.98 13.38
C LYS A 73 -11.05 4.43 11.93
N GLU A 74 -11.15 5.73 11.69
CA GLU A 74 -11.10 6.34 10.35
C GLU A 74 -9.79 6.03 9.62
N LEU A 75 -8.69 5.79 10.34
CA LEU A 75 -7.41 5.43 9.72
C LEU A 75 -7.43 4.05 9.05
N GLU A 76 -8.38 3.17 9.38
CA GLU A 76 -8.56 1.88 8.71
C GLU A 76 -8.92 2.05 7.22
N LEU A 77 -9.44 3.21 6.82
CA LEU A 77 -9.78 3.54 5.44
C LEU A 77 -8.59 4.10 4.64
N VAL A 78 -7.53 4.53 5.31
CA VAL A 78 -6.38 5.22 4.69
C VAL A 78 -5.71 4.39 3.60
N PRO A 79 -5.44 3.08 3.77
CA PRO A 79 -4.79 2.30 2.72
C PRO A 79 -5.59 2.32 1.40
N ILE A 80 -6.91 2.15 1.48
CA ILE A 80 -7.79 2.20 0.31
C ILE A 80 -7.90 3.62 -0.25
N ALA A 81 -7.98 4.64 0.60
CA ALA A 81 -8.04 6.03 0.14
C ALA A 81 -6.75 6.45 -0.61
N VAL A 82 -5.59 5.97 -0.17
CA VAL A 82 -4.31 6.21 -0.86
C VAL A 82 -4.29 5.52 -2.22
N CYS A 83 -4.76 4.27 -2.33
CA CYS A 83 -4.92 3.62 -3.64
C CYS A 83 -5.94 4.34 -4.53
N ALA A 84 -7.02 4.88 -3.96
CA ALA A 84 -8.01 5.68 -4.69
C ALA A 84 -7.39 6.96 -5.28
N LEU A 85 -6.46 7.61 -4.58
CA LEU A 85 -5.72 8.76 -5.15
C LEU A 85 -4.95 8.37 -6.42
N VAL A 86 -4.36 7.17 -6.46
CA VAL A 86 -3.62 6.69 -7.64
C VAL A 86 -4.58 6.47 -8.82
N PHE A 87 -5.69 5.76 -8.60
CA PHE A 87 -6.68 5.47 -9.65
C PHE A 87 -7.44 6.70 -10.12
N THR A 88 -7.73 7.67 -9.25
CA THR A 88 -8.42 8.90 -9.65
C THR A 88 -7.52 9.84 -10.46
N ARG A 89 -6.20 9.75 -10.27
CA ARG A 89 -5.22 10.54 -11.03
C ARG A 89 -4.76 9.88 -12.33
N SER A 90 -5.10 8.62 -12.57
CA SER A 90 -4.69 7.90 -13.78
C SER A 90 -5.53 8.22 -15.03
N GLY A 91 -6.62 8.97 -14.88
CA GLY A 91 -7.55 9.28 -15.98
C GLY A 91 -8.53 8.16 -16.33
N LEU A 92 -8.61 7.11 -15.50
CA LEU A 92 -9.63 6.07 -15.61
C LEU A 92 -11.04 6.65 -15.46
N ALA A 93 -12.01 5.99 -16.09
CA ALA A 93 -13.41 6.35 -15.92
C ALA A 93 -13.87 6.10 -14.47
N PRO A 94 -14.84 6.86 -13.94
CA PRO A 94 -15.30 6.70 -12.56
C PRO A 94 -15.78 5.30 -12.19
N ASP A 95 -16.34 4.56 -13.14
CA ASP A 95 -16.79 3.18 -12.92
C ASP A 95 -15.59 2.20 -12.88
N GLU A 96 -14.56 2.39 -13.70
CA GLU A 96 -13.32 1.60 -13.66
C GLU A 96 -12.58 1.79 -12.33
N VAL A 97 -12.49 3.04 -11.86
CA VAL A 97 -11.93 3.34 -10.53
C VAL A 97 -12.70 2.60 -9.44
N ARG A 98 -14.03 2.56 -9.52
CA ARG A 98 -14.87 1.86 -8.55
C ARG A 98 -14.60 0.36 -8.57
N ASP A 99 -14.53 -0.25 -9.75
CA ASP A 99 -14.27 -1.67 -9.90
C ASP A 99 -12.89 -2.05 -9.35
N CYS A 100 -11.86 -1.25 -9.64
CA CYS A 100 -10.53 -1.41 -9.06
C CYS A 100 -10.55 -1.32 -7.52
N LEU A 101 -11.26 -0.35 -6.94
CA LEU A 101 -11.35 -0.17 -5.49
C LEU A 101 -12.17 -1.25 -4.78
N VAL A 102 -13.05 -1.95 -5.50
CA VAL A 102 -13.74 -3.14 -4.97
C VAL A 102 -12.84 -4.37 -5.04
N ALA A 103 -12.13 -4.56 -6.16
CA ALA A 103 -11.31 -5.74 -6.42
C ALA A 103 -10.01 -5.75 -5.60
N LEU A 104 -9.33 -4.60 -5.47
CA LEU A 104 -8.02 -4.50 -4.84
C LEU A 104 -7.99 -5.01 -3.37
N PRO A 105 -8.88 -4.57 -2.46
CA PRO A 105 -8.92 -5.11 -1.10
C PRO A 105 -9.23 -6.62 -1.05
N GLN A 106 -10.00 -7.14 -2.00
CA GLN A 106 -10.27 -8.58 -2.07
C GLN A 106 -9.01 -9.35 -2.47
N ALA A 107 -8.28 -8.88 -3.49
CA ALA A 107 -7.01 -9.47 -3.90
C ALA A 107 -5.97 -9.40 -2.76
N TYR A 108 -5.87 -8.27 -2.07
CA TYR A 108 -5.00 -8.13 -0.91
C TYR A 108 -5.35 -9.13 0.19
N ARG A 109 -6.64 -9.31 0.52
CA ARG A 109 -7.06 -10.33 1.49
C ARG A 109 -6.66 -11.74 1.07
N MET A 110 -6.81 -12.09 -0.22
CA MET A 110 -6.37 -13.40 -0.71
C MET A 110 -4.87 -13.63 -0.52
N LEU A 111 -4.05 -12.60 -0.75
CA LEU A 111 -2.60 -12.68 -0.53
C LEU A 111 -2.24 -12.80 0.95
N VAL A 112 -2.97 -12.10 1.82
CA VAL A 112 -2.81 -12.23 3.28
C VAL A 112 -3.20 -13.62 3.77
N ASP A 113 -4.35 -14.13 3.34
CA ASP A 113 -4.85 -15.46 3.70
C ASP A 113 -3.91 -16.57 3.21
N ALA A 114 -3.24 -16.34 2.07
CA ALA A 114 -2.23 -17.24 1.53
C ALA A 114 -0.84 -17.10 2.18
N GLY A 115 -0.65 -16.12 3.09
CA GLY A 115 0.64 -15.83 3.71
C GLY A 115 1.68 -15.21 2.77
N ALA A 116 1.27 -14.77 1.57
CA ALA A 116 2.14 -14.09 0.62
C ALA A 116 2.43 -12.64 1.04
N LEU A 117 1.46 -11.99 1.70
CA LEU A 117 1.63 -10.66 2.27
C LEU A 117 1.25 -10.61 3.76
N GLY A 118 2.03 -9.86 4.55
CA GLY A 118 1.78 -9.56 5.96
C GLY A 118 2.52 -10.45 6.96
N PRO A 119 2.35 -10.22 8.29
CA PRO A 119 1.98 -8.99 8.96
C PRO A 119 3.24 -8.30 9.53
N GLN A 120 3.63 -7.17 8.96
CA GLN A 120 4.72 -6.30 9.44
C GLN A 120 6.13 -6.89 9.30
N ASP A 121 6.70 -6.71 8.12
CA ASP A 121 8.15 -6.82 7.93
C ASP A 121 8.84 -5.88 8.92
N ASP A 122 9.89 -6.36 9.60
CA ASP A 122 10.78 -5.54 10.43
C ASP A 122 11.24 -4.28 9.68
N ASN A 123 11.33 -4.36 8.35
CA ASN A 123 11.61 -3.23 7.47
C ASN A 123 10.55 -2.13 7.54
N MET A 124 9.26 -2.45 7.65
CA MET A 124 8.18 -1.46 7.74
C MET A 124 8.17 -0.74 9.10
N ALA A 125 8.43 -1.47 10.18
CA ALA A 125 8.58 -0.87 11.51
C ALA A 125 9.80 0.07 11.57
N GLN A 126 10.94 -0.37 11.01
CA GLN A 126 12.14 0.46 10.89
C GLN A 126 11.93 1.66 9.97
N ALA A 127 11.21 1.50 8.87
CA ALA A 127 10.87 2.60 7.97
C ALA A 127 10.01 3.64 8.69
N PHE A 128 8.99 3.21 9.43
CA PHE A 128 8.15 4.11 10.21
C PHE A 128 8.96 4.86 11.27
N ALA A 129 9.85 4.18 12.00
CA ALA A 129 10.72 4.81 12.99
C ALA A 129 11.65 5.86 12.35
N ALA A 130 12.22 5.57 11.17
CA ALA A 130 13.03 6.52 10.42
C ALA A 130 12.21 7.75 9.97
N LEU A 131 10.99 7.55 9.47
CA LEU A 131 10.07 8.64 9.11
C LEU A 131 9.74 9.53 10.31
N ALA A 132 9.42 8.92 11.46
CA ALA A 132 9.12 9.64 12.69
C ALA A 132 10.32 10.44 13.24
N ALA A 133 11.55 9.93 13.02
CA ALA A 133 12.80 10.61 13.37
C ALA A 133 13.25 11.67 12.35
N GLY A 134 12.56 11.79 11.20
CA GLY A 134 12.94 12.68 10.12
C GLY A 134 14.11 12.21 9.26
N ASP A 135 14.54 10.94 9.40
CA ASP A 135 15.60 10.32 8.58
C ASP A 135 15.00 9.81 7.25
N THR A 136 14.78 10.75 6.34
CA THR A 136 14.11 10.51 5.06
C THR A 136 14.89 9.57 4.13
N GLU A 137 16.23 9.65 4.13
CA GLU A 137 17.07 8.78 3.29
C GLU A 137 16.95 7.31 3.72
N ARG A 138 17.04 7.05 5.04
CA ARG A 138 16.88 5.69 5.55
C ARG A 138 15.46 5.18 5.32
N ALA A 139 14.45 6.01 5.59
CA ALA A 139 13.06 5.65 5.35
C ALA A 139 12.81 5.29 3.88
N ASP A 140 13.27 6.12 2.95
CA ASP A 140 13.10 5.89 1.50
C ASP A 140 13.71 4.54 1.07
N ARG A 141 14.93 4.22 1.53
CA ARG A 141 15.58 2.94 1.20
C ARG A 141 14.79 1.75 1.73
N LEU A 142 14.34 1.81 2.97
CA LEU A 142 13.57 0.72 3.59
C LEU A 142 12.22 0.52 2.90
N LEU A 143 11.53 1.61 2.55
CA LEU A 143 10.25 1.55 1.84
C LEU A 143 10.41 0.99 0.42
N VAL A 144 11.45 1.37 -0.32
CA VAL A 144 11.72 0.81 -1.65
C VAL A 144 12.05 -0.68 -1.57
N GLN A 145 12.84 -1.10 -0.58
CA GLN A 145 13.13 -2.52 -0.34
C GLN A 145 11.86 -3.30 -0.01
N ALA A 146 11.04 -2.79 0.91
CA ALA A 146 9.77 -3.42 1.28
C ALA A 146 8.82 -3.50 0.08
N ALA A 147 8.65 -2.40 -0.67
CA ALA A 147 7.82 -2.37 -1.88
C ALA A 147 8.27 -3.41 -2.92
N SER A 148 9.58 -3.50 -3.17
CA SER A 148 10.16 -4.45 -4.13
C SER A 148 9.94 -5.90 -3.67
N ALA A 149 10.16 -6.18 -2.38
CA ALA A 149 9.95 -7.50 -1.81
C ALA A 149 8.47 -7.92 -1.87
N MET A 150 7.56 -7.03 -1.47
CA MET A 150 6.12 -7.27 -1.53
C MET A 150 5.63 -7.50 -2.96
N ALA A 151 6.05 -6.67 -3.93
CA ALA A 151 5.70 -6.87 -5.33
C ALA A 151 6.20 -8.23 -5.86
N GLY A 152 7.42 -8.63 -5.50
CA GLY A 152 7.96 -9.93 -5.88
C GLY A 152 7.29 -11.14 -5.18
N GLU A 153 6.71 -10.96 -3.98
CA GLU A 153 5.84 -11.98 -3.36
C GLU A 153 4.51 -12.10 -4.09
N VAL A 154 3.93 -10.99 -4.53
CA VAL A 154 2.70 -11.00 -5.35
C VAL A 154 2.94 -11.76 -6.64
N ASP A 155 4.01 -11.45 -7.38
CA ASP A 155 4.35 -12.14 -8.63
C ASP A 155 4.51 -13.65 -8.39
N ARG A 156 5.27 -14.06 -7.36
CA ARG A 156 5.47 -15.47 -7.03
C ARG A 156 4.17 -16.20 -6.69
N TRP A 157 3.29 -15.54 -5.95
CA TRP A 157 1.99 -16.10 -5.63
C TRP A 157 1.12 -16.27 -6.90
N GLU A 158 1.14 -15.30 -7.81
CA GLU A 158 0.43 -15.40 -9.09
C GLU A 158 0.98 -16.53 -9.97
N GLU A 159 2.30 -16.68 -10.06
CA GLU A 159 2.97 -17.77 -10.78
C GLU A 159 2.58 -19.14 -10.22
N GLN A 160 2.56 -19.31 -8.90
CA GLN A 160 2.14 -20.57 -8.27
C GLN A 160 0.67 -20.86 -8.59
N ARG A 161 -0.21 -19.86 -8.44
CA ARG A 161 -1.65 -20.03 -8.68
C ARG A 161 -1.97 -20.39 -10.13
N THR A 162 -1.25 -19.81 -11.09
CA THR A 162 -1.44 -20.06 -12.52
C THR A 162 -0.71 -21.31 -13.00
N GLY A 163 0.45 -21.63 -12.42
CA GLY A 163 1.19 -22.86 -12.67
C GLY A 163 0.42 -24.12 -12.28
N PHE A 164 -0.37 -24.08 -11.20
CA PHE A 164 -1.27 -25.17 -10.83
C PHE A 164 -2.47 -25.34 -11.78
N ALA A 165 -2.86 -24.32 -12.55
CA ALA A 165 -3.99 -24.39 -13.47
C ALA A 165 -3.67 -25.11 -14.80
N ASN A 166 -2.39 -25.33 -15.11
CA ASN A 166 -1.93 -25.99 -16.35
C ASN A 166 -1.56 -27.48 -16.17
N VAL A 167 -1.94 -28.10 -15.05
CA VAL A 167 -1.70 -29.54 -14.77
C VAL A 167 -3.02 -30.31 -14.55
N GLY A 168 -4.14 -29.79 -15.05
CA GLY A 168 -5.48 -30.39 -14.96
C GLY A 168 -5.97 -30.97 -16.28
#